data_AF-A0A529NS67-F1
#
_entry.id   AF-A0A529NS67-F1
#
_cell.length_a   1.000
_cell.length_b   1.000
_cell.length_c   1.000
_cell.angle_alpha   90.00
_cell.angle_beta   90.00
_cell.angle_gamma   90.00
#
_symmetry.space_group_name_H-M   'P 1'
#
loop_
_entity.id
_entity.type
_entity.pdbx_description
1 polymer ?
#
loop_
_entity_poly.entity_id
_entity_poly.type
_entity_poly.pdbx_seq_one_letter_code
_entity_poly.pdbx_strand_id
1 'polypeptide(L)'
;MLINGLMNTGKRLITTVFMAALAASVAGCGTSKLTTGSIVRSDSRPLETMSASELHSATARLGESYARNPNDKRIATNYAAALQMDGDADQSLAVMRKLAIALPKDRDVLAAYGKALAANGQFEPALDAVRRAQTPEY
;
A
#
# COMPACT_ATOMS: atom_id res chain seq x y z
N MET A 1 35.18 -1.44 63.88
CA MET A 1 34.03 -0.96 63.07
C MET A 1 34.39 -1.11 61.59
N LEU A 2 34.30 -2.34 61.03
CA LEU A 2 34.76 -2.66 59.67
C LEU A 2 33.78 -3.64 58.98
N ILE A 3 32.53 -3.23 58.72
CA ILE A 3 31.56 -4.11 58.00
C ILE A 3 30.73 -3.37 56.91
N ASN A 4 30.81 -2.04 56.74
CA ASN A 4 29.84 -1.34 55.86
C ASN A 4 30.27 -1.14 54.39
N GLY A 5 31.39 -1.71 53.94
CA GLY A 5 31.94 -1.46 52.61
C GLY A 5 31.36 -2.29 51.45
N LEU A 6 30.72 -3.43 51.73
CA LEU A 6 30.39 -4.41 50.67
C LEU A 6 28.96 -4.29 50.11
N MET A 7 28.06 -3.53 50.76
CA MET A 7 26.64 -3.47 50.40
C MET A 7 26.29 -2.39 49.36
N ASN A 8 27.17 -1.40 49.12
CA ASN A 8 26.84 -0.25 48.27
C ASN A 8 27.17 -0.47 46.77
N THR A 9 28.10 -1.39 46.47
CA THR A 9 28.49 -1.74 45.09
C THR A 9 27.45 -2.65 44.43
N GLY A 10 26.85 -3.57 45.20
CA GLY A 10 25.77 -4.46 44.71
C GLY A 10 24.49 -3.71 44.32
N LYS A 11 24.09 -2.70 45.11
CA LYS A 11 22.93 -1.86 44.77
C LYS A 11 23.13 -1.07 43.48
N ARG A 12 24.32 -0.52 43.26
CA ARG A 12 24.66 0.25 42.04
C ARG A 12 24.68 -0.60 40.78
N LEU A 13 25.13 -1.86 40.88
CA LEU A 13 25.11 -2.81 39.76
C LEU A 13 23.70 -3.30 39.41
N ILE A 14 22.82 -3.44 40.41
CA ILE A 14 21.42 -3.83 40.17
C ILE A 14 20.65 -2.69 39.48
N THR A 15 20.93 -1.42 39.81
CA THR A 15 20.25 -0.27 39.18
C THR A 15 20.67 -0.05 37.72
N THR A 16 21.92 -0.32 37.36
CA THR A 16 22.41 -0.14 35.98
C THR A 16 21.90 -1.24 35.03
N VAL A 17 21.75 -2.47 35.51
CA VAL A 17 21.18 -3.58 34.72
C VAL A 17 19.68 -3.35 34.44
N PHE A 18 18.94 -2.77 35.38
CA PHE A 18 17.51 -2.50 35.21
C PHE A 18 17.23 -1.41 34.16
N MET A 19 18.11 -0.39 34.06
CA MET A 19 17.99 0.67 33.04
C MET A 19 18.37 0.21 31.64
N ALA A 20 19.34 -0.70 31.50
CA ALA A 20 19.70 -1.28 30.19
C ALA A 20 18.58 -2.19 29.64
N ALA A 21 17.86 -2.90 30.50
CA ALA A 21 16.73 -3.74 30.12
C ALA A 21 15.52 -2.92 29.62
N LEU A 22 15.30 -1.71 30.14
CA LEU A 22 14.23 -0.83 29.68
C LEU A 22 14.49 -0.22 28.29
N ALA A 23 15.75 -0.03 27.89
CA ALA A 23 16.08 0.54 26.58
C ALA A 23 15.93 -0.45 25.42
N ALA A 24 15.97 -1.75 25.69
CA ALA A 24 15.85 -2.81 24.67
C ALA A 24 14.41 -3.09 24.25
N SER A 25 13.40 -2.56 24.95
CA SER A 25 11.98 -2.83 24.65
C SER A 25 11.40 -1.97 23.52
N VAL A 26 12.11 -0.93 23.05
CA VAL A 26 11.60 -0.02 22.00
C VAL A 26 12.12 -0.37 20.60
N ALA A 27 13.09 -1.29 20.48
CA ALA A 27 13.59 -1.77 19.17
C ALA A 27 12.69 -2.85 18.53
N GLY A 28 11.49 -3.05 19.07
CA GLY A 28 10.57 -4.14 18.72
C GLY A 28 9.33 -3.72 17.92
N CYS A 29 9.30 -2.56 17.25
CA CYS A 29 8.30 -2.32 16.20
C CYS A 29 8.89 -2.80 14.86
N GLY A 30 8.96 -4.12 14.72
CA GLY A 30 9.09 -4.76 13.41
C GLY A 30 7.92 -4.31 12.56
N THR A 31 8.23 -3.72 11.41
CA THR A 31 7.25 -3.35 10.38
C THR A 31 6.47 -4.60 9.98
N SER A 32 5.30 -4.79 10.60
CA SER A 32 4.32 -5.75 10.12
C SER A 32 3.83 -5.20 8.80
N LYS A 33 4.40 -5.70 7.69
CA LYS A 33 3.78 -5.59 6.38
C LYS A 33 2.44 -6.32 6.46
N LEU A 34 1.41 -5.62 6.94
CA LEU A 34 0.02 -6.00 6.75
C LEU A 34 -0.27 -5.87 5.25
N THR A 35 0.16 -6.89 4.50
CA THR A 35 -0.28 -7.08 3.12
C THR A 35 -1.71 -7.59 3.20
N THR A 36 -2.65 -6.65 3.15
CA THR A 36 -4.05 -6.97 2.86
C THR A 36 -4.05 -7.71 1.51
N GLY A 37 -4.42 -8.99 1.55
CA GLY A 37 -4.21 -9.94 0.47
C GLY A 37 -5.01 -9.57 -0.76
N SER A 38 -4.34 -9.02 -1.78
CA SER A 38 -4.71 -9.07 -3.21
C SER A 38 -3.92 -8.04 -4.02
N ILE A 39 -2.66 -8.33 -4.34
CA ILE A 39 -2.03 -7.73 -5.53
C ILE A 39 -1.31 -8.82 -6.29
N VAL A 40 -1.70 -8.99 -7.55
CA VAL A 40 -1.04 -9.84 -8.53
C VAL A 40 0.44 -9.44 -8.54
N ARG A 41 1.31 -10.37 -8.10
CA ARG A 41 2.76 -10.24 -8.19
C ARG A 41 3.12 -10.18 -9.68
N SER A 42 3.16 -8.98 -10.23
CA SER A 42 3.89 -8.73 -11.46
C SER A 42 5.38 -8.85 -11.12
N ASP A 43 6.17 -9.50 -11.98
CA ASP A 43 7.62 -9.78 -11.87
C ASP A 43 8.54 -8.55 -11.70
N SER A 44 7.96 -7.38 -11.46
CA SER A 44 8.62 -6.11 -11.22
C SER A 44 8.62 -5.80 -9.73
N ARG A 45 9.64 -5.09 -9.23
CA ARG A 45 9.69 -4.66 -7.82
C ARG A 45 8.33 -4.03 -7.43
N PRO A 46 7.77 -4.39 -6.26
CA PRO A 46 6.51 -3.81 -5.80
C PRO A 46 6.62 -2.28 -5.77
N LEU A 47 5.65 -1.59 -6.38
CA LEU A 47 5.63 -0.13 -6.45
C LEU A 47 5.77 0.48 -5.05
N GLU A 48 5.26 -0.19 -4.02
CA GLU A 48 5.23 0.24 -2.63
C GLU A 48 6.61 0.27 -1.97
N THR A 49 7.62 -0.31 -2.62
CA THR A 49 9.01 -0.33 -2.14
C THR A 49 9.93 0.62 -2.91
N MET A 50 9.39 1.33 -3.90
CA MET A 50 10.14 2.26 -4.74
C MET A 50 10.24 3.63 -4.06
N SER A 51 11.36 4.32 -4.27
CA SER A 51 11.48 5.74 -3.91
C SER A 51 10.52 6.59 -4.77
N ALA A 52 10.22 7.81 -4.34
CA ALA A 52 9.31 8.70 -5.08
C ALA A 52 9.78 8.96 -6.53
N SER A 53 11.08 9.11 -6.76
CA SER A 53 11.63 9.29 -8.11
C SER A 53 11.51 8.04 -8.98
N GLU A 54 11.74 6.87 -8.40
CA GLU A 54 11.55 5.59 -9.08
C GLU A 54 10.07 5.37 -9.45
N LEU A 55 9.15 5.69 -8.53
CA LEU A 55 7.70 5.65 -8.78
C LEU A 55 7.30 6.55 -9.94
N HIS A 56 7.71 7.83 -9.91
CA HIS A 56 7.41 8.76 -10.99
C HIS A 56 7.91 8.27 -12.35
N SER A 57 9.13 7.71 -12.39
CA SER A 57 9.67 7.11 -13.61
C SER A 57 8.86 5.90 -14.10
N ALA A 58 8.34 5.10 -13.17
CA ALA A 58 7.50 3.93 -13.49
C ALA A 58 6.14 4.38 -14.02
N THR A 59 5.52 5.38 -13.40
CA THR A 59 4.28 6.02 -13.85
C THR A 59 4.43 6.53 -15.29
N ALA A 60 5.53 7.22 -15.62
CA ALA A 60 5.79 7.70 -16.98
C ALA A 60 5.90 6.55 -18.01
N ARG A 61 6.63 5.47 -17.70
CA ARG A 61 6.74 4.29 -18.60
C ARG A 61 5.40 3.57 -18.79
N LEU A 62 4.59 3.49 -17.73
CA LEU A 62 3.25 2.93 -17.78
C LEU A 62 2.32 3.81 -18.63
N GLY A 63 2.41 5.13 -18.49
CA GLY A 63 1.63 6.10 -19.28
C GLY A 63 1.92 5.98 -20.78
N GLU A 64 3.18 5.85 -21.16
CA GLU A 64 3.58 5.62 -22.56
C GLU A 64 3.06 4.26 -23.08
N SER A 65 3.09 3.22 -22.25
CA SER A 65 2.52 1.92 -22.61
C SER A 65 0.99 1.97 -22.74
N TYR A 66 0.33 2.74 -21.88
CA TYR A 66 -1.10 2.98 -21.90
C TYR A 66 -1.53 3.78 -23.13
N ALA A 67 -0.76 4.79 -23.53
CA ALA A 67 -1.04 5.58 -24.73
C ALA A 67 -1.09 4.71 -26.00
N ARG A 68 -0.22 3.68 -26.09
CA ARG A 68 -0.21 2.72 -27.20
C ARG A 68 -1.40 1.76 -27.20
N ASN A 69 -1.83 1.30 -26.02
CA ASN A 69 -2.98 0.41 -25.91
C ASN A 69 -3.83 0.72 -24.65
N PRO A 70 -4.75 1.70 -24.75
CA PRO A 70 -5.48 2.18 -23.58
C PRO A 70 -6.56 1.22 -23.08
N ASN A 71 -6.88 0.18 -23.85
CA ASN A 71 -7.89 -0.82 -23.49
C ASN A 71 -7.28 -2.11 -22.93
N ASP A 72 -5.94 -2.21 -22.88
CA ASP A 72 -5.27 -3.32 -22.21
C ASP A 72 -5.54 -3.22 -20.70
N LYS A 73 -6.31 -4.18 -20.19
CA LYS A 73 -6.69 -4.26 -18.78
C LYS A 73 -5.49 -4.13 -17.85
N ARG A 74 -4.44 -4.91 -18.08
CA ARG A 74 -3.28 -4.99 -17.20
C ARG A 74 -2.49 -3.68 -17.20
N ILE A 75 -2.28 -3.08 -18.38
CA ILE A 75 -1.57 -1.81 -18.50
C ILE A 75 -2.37 -0.70 -17.81
N ALA A 76 -3.67 -0.60 -18.10
CA ALA A 76 -4.54 0.43 -17.55
C ALA A 76 -4.68 0.32 -16.01
N THR A 77 -4.85 -0.89 -15.45
CA THR A 77 -4.93 -1.08 -13.99
C THR A 77 -3.61 -0.75 -13.31
N ASN A 78 -2.47 -1.15 -13.89
CA ASN A 78 -1.15 -0.87 -13.31
C ASN A 78 -0.82 0.62 -13.39
N TYR A 79 -1.16 1.28 -14.50
CA TYR A 79 -0.97 2.72 -14.67
C TYR A 79 -1.84 3.51 -13.68
N ALA A 80 -3.11 3.16 -13.54
CA ALA A 80 -4.00 3.77 -12.56
C ALA A 80 -3.50 3.59 -11.12
N ALA A 81 -2.99 2.40 -10.77
CA ALA A 81 -2.40 2.15 -9.46
C ALA A 81 -1.17 3.04 -9.21
N ALA A 82 -0.28 3.17 -10.19
CA ALA A 82 0.89 4.04 -10.09
C ALA A 82 0.50 5.52 -9.93
N LEU A 83 -0.51 5.99 -10.66
CA LEU A 83 -1.07 7.34 -10.52
C LEU A 83 -1.61 7.59 -9.11
N GLN A 84 -2.33 6.63 -8.50
CA GLN A 84 -2.80 6.77 -7.11
C GLN A 84 -1.65 6.91 -6.11
N MET A 85 -0.53 6.21 -6.37
CA MET A 85 0.65 6.28 -5.51
C MET A 85 1.44 7.57 -5.68
N ASP A 86 1.41 8.17 -6.88
CA ASP A 86 2.02 9.48 -7.17
C ASP A 86 1.14 10.65 -6.69
N GLY A 87 -0.11 10.38 -6.27
CA GLY A 87 -1.07 11.36 -5.79
C GLY A 87 -2.06 11.87 -6.84
N ASP A 88 -1.96 11.39 -8.08
CA ASP A 88 -2.81 11.79 -9.22
C ASP A 88 -4.13 11.00 -9.26
N ALA A 89 -4.92 11.09 -8.19
CA ALA A 89 -6.16 10.35 -8.03
C ALA A 89 -7.18 10.64 -9.15
N ASP A 90 -7.29 11.89 -9.61
CA ASP A 90 -8.21 12.29 -10.69
C ASP A 90 -7.85 11.62 -12.02
N GLN A 91 -6.55 11.56 -12.36
CA GLN A 91 -6.10 10.88 -13.57
C GLN A 91 -6.29 9.37 -13.47
N SER A 92 -6.00 8.77 -12.30
CA SER A 92 -6.29 7.36 -12.06
C SER A 92 -7.77 7.06 -12.31
N LEU A 93 -8.68 7.93 -11.86
CA LEU A 93 -10.11 7.75 -12.04
C LEU A 93 -10.49 7.83 -13.52
N ALA A 94 -9.91 8.77 -14.28
CA ALA A 94 -10.15 8.88 -15.72
C ALA A 94 -9.72 7.62 -16.47
N VAL A 95 -8.52 7.08 -16.17
CA VAL A 95 -8.00 5.85 -16.77
C VAL A 95 -8.94 4.67 -16.49
N MET A 96 -9.30 4.47 -15.22
CA MET A 96 -10.18 3.36 -14.83
C MET A 96 -11.60 3.51 -15.36
N ARG A 97 -12.14 4.73 -15.43
CA ARG A 97 -13.46 5.00 -16.01
C ARG A 97 -13.50 4.59 -17.49
N LYS A 98 -12.48 4.95 -18.26
CA LYS A 98 -12.36 4.54 -19.67
C LYS A 98 -12.29 3.02 -19.80
N LEU A 99 -11.50 2.36 -18.95
CA LEU A 99 -11.39 0.91 -18.96
C LEU A 99 -12.71 0.21 -18.58
N ALA A 100 -13.45 0.74 -17.60
CA ALA A 100 -14.75 0.21 -17.20
C ALA A 100 -15.82 0.38 -18.29
N ILE A 101 -15.73 1.42 -19.11
CA ILE A 101 -16.58 1.58 -20.30
C ILE A 101 -16.23 0.52 -21.36
N ALA A 102 -14.94 0.24 -21.56
CA ALA A 102 -14.49 -0.76 -22.54
C ALA A 102 -14.79 -2.20 -22.09
N LEU A 103 -14.70 -2.48 -20.78
CA LEU A 103 -14.86 -3.82 -20.19
C LEU A 103 -15.95 -3.82 -19.10
N PRO A 104 -17.22 -3.52 -19.43
CA PRO A 104 -18.27 -3.25 -18.43
C PRO A 104 -18.72 -4.48 -17.64
N LYS A 105 -18.35 -5.69 -18.08
CA LYS A 105 -18.66 -6.96 -17.41
C LYS A 105 -17.46 -7.56 -16.70
N ASP A 106 -16.27 -6.96 -16.84
CA ASP A 106 -15.07 -7.46 -16.19
C ASP A 106 -15.08 -7.03 -14.72
N ARG A 107 -15.17 -8.02 -13.84
CA ARG A 107 -15.34 -7.81 -12.41
C ARG A 107 -14.12 -7.18 -11.76
N ASP A 108 -12.91 -7.56 -12.20
CA ASP A 108 -11.69 -6.97 -11.67
C ASP A 108 -11.58 -5.50 -12.07
N VAL A 109 -12.01 -5.16 -13.29
CA VAL A 109 -12.07 -3.77 -13.76
C VAL A 109 -13.08 -2.97 -12.94
N LEU A 110 -14.26 -3.52 -12.67
CA LEU A 110 -15.27 -2.86 -11.84
C LEU A 110 -14.79 -2.68 -10.38
N ALA A 111 -14.12 -3.67 -9.80
CA ALA A 111 -13.53 -3.56 -8.46
C ALA A 111 -12.42 -2.49 -8.41
N ALA A 112 -11.51 -2.49 -9.38
CA ALA A 112 -10.45 -1.48 -9.49
C ALA A 112 -11.02 -0.08 -9.77
N TYR A 113 -12.11 0.03 -10.54
CA TYR A 113 -12.81 1.29 -10.76
C TYR A 113 -13.48 1.80 -9.47
N GLY A 114 -14.11 0.91 -8.70
CA GLY A 114 -14.61 1.22 -7.36
C GLY A 114 -13.52 1.76 -6.43
N LYS A 115 -12.33 1.15 -6.44
CA LYS A 115 -11.16 1.65 -5.69
C LYS A 115 -10.76 3.07 -6.14
N ALA A 116 -10.70 3.32 -7.45
CA ALA A 116 -10.36 4.65 -7.98
C ALA A 116 -11.42 5.71 -7.62
N LEU A 117 -12.71 5.36 -7.64
CA LEU A 117 -13.80 6.24 -7.19
C LEU A 117 -13.66 6.58 -5.70
N ALA A 118 -13.40 5.59 -4.86
CA ALA A 118 -13.21 5.79 -3.42
C ALA A 118 -11.98 6.67 -3.11
N ALA A 119 -10.88 6.50 -3.86
CA ALA A 119 -9.69 7.34 -3.75
C ALA A 119 -9.97 8.83 -4.07
N ASN A 120 -11.01 9.11 -4.86
CA ASN A 120 -11.49 10.46 -5.19
C ASN A 120 -12.65 10.93 -4.30
N GLY A 121 -12.96 10.21 -3.21
CA GLY A 121 -14.06 10.54 -2.30
C GLY A 121 -15.46 10.24 -2.86
N GLN A 122 -15.57 9.57 -4.01
CA GLN A 122 -16.85 9.21 -4.64
C GLN A 122 -17.38 7.88 -4.08
N PHE A 123 -17.73 7.87 -2.80
CA PHE A 123 -18.05 6.64 -2.07
C PHE A 123 -19.33 5.94 -2.53
N GLU A 124 -20.42 6.68 -2.78
CA GLU A 124 -21.68 6.10 -3.27
C GLU A 124 -21.50 5.42 -4.65
N PRO A 125 -20.91 6.08 -5.67
CA PRO A 125 -20.56 5.42 -6.92
C PRO A 125 -19.58 4.26 -6.75
N ALA A 126 -18.61 4.37 -5.83
CA ALA A 126 -17.66 3.28 -5.57
C ALA A 126 -18.36 2.03 -5.06
N LEU A 127 -19.31 2.19 -4.13
CA LEU A 127 -20.09 1.08 -3.58
C LEU A 127 -20.93 0.39 -4.66
N ASP A 128 -21.55 1.16 -5.54
CA ASP A 128 -22.26 0.61 -6.70
C ASP A 128 -21.34 -0.20 -7.62
N ALA A 129 -20.16 0.34 -7.95
CA ALA A 129 -19.17 -0.36 -8.78
C ALA A 129 -18.70 -1.68 -8.13
N VAL A 130 -18.44 -1.67 -6.82
CA VAL A 130 -18.04 -2.87 -6.07
C VAL A 130 -19.17 -3.90 -6.01
N ARG A 131 -20.43 -3.49 -5.81
CA ARG A 131 -21.59 -4.40 -5.85
C ARG A 131 -21.72 -5.10 -7.21
N ARG A 132 -21.52 -4.36 -8.30
CA ARG A 132 -21.51 -4.94 -9.66
C ARG A 132 -20.33 -5.86 -9.93
N ALA A 133 -19.21 -5.68 -9.21
CA ALA A 133 -18.06 -6.58 -9.27
C ALA A 133 -18.27 -7.88 -8.49
N GLN A 134 -19.24 -7.94 -7.57
CA GLN A 134 -19.56 -9.15 -6.82
C GLN A 134 -20.41 -10.11 -7.65
N THR A 135 -20.26 -11.40 -7.37
CA THR A 135 -21.18 -12.43 -7.84
C THR A 135 -22.09 -12.77 -6.67
N PRO A 136 -23.40 -12.52 -6.79
CA PRO A 136 -24.35 -13.03 -5.82
C PRO A 136 -24.50 -14.53 -6.09
N GLU A 137 -23.56 -15.31 -5.59
CA GLU A 137 -23.74 -16.76 -5.48
C GLU A 137 -24.77 -16.96 -4.34
N TYR A 138 -25.97 -17.41 -4.69
CA TYR A 138 -26.94 -17.96 -3.75
C TYR A 138 -26.83 -19.48 -3.75
#